data_AF-A0A1V9YY77-F1
#
_entry.id   AF-A0A1V9YY77-F1
#
_cell.length_a   1.000
_cell.length_b   1.000
_cell.length_c   1.000
_cell.angle_alpha   90.00
_cell.angle_beta   90.00
_cell.angle_gamma   90.00
#
_symmetry.space_group_name_H-M   'P 1'
#
loop_
_entity.id
_entity.type
_entity.pdbx_description
1 polymer ?
#
loop_
_entity_poly.entity_id
_entity_poly.type
_entity_poly.pdbx_seq_one_letter_code
_entity_poly.pdbx_strand_id
1 'polypeptide(L)'
;MNWMLVLTTLNLVITALYFYKSVVLLELTQELNIFDKLHSEHGRAEIADAWEAIEAFHDDHERPACAYAELLKSTGKPPKALDRARERLVHWYQKVVYLHRHGLLEDRLFAEFPGAYRTQQFMAAVEPLTLVHCAHYEIPNCGDVFAGLRELYALPPREEDACVSAPAAVDEEAPSKDEL
;
A
#
# COMPACT_ATOMS: atom_id res chain seq x y z
N MET A 1 52.17 0.55 -33.22
CA MET A 1 51.04 0.47 -32.27
C MET A 1 50.41 1.84 -32.20
N ASN A 2 49.15 2.01 -32.63
CA ASN A 2 48.49 3.31 -32.67
C ASN A 2 48.02 3.72 -31.28
N TRP A 3 48.90 4.40 -30.53
CA TRP A 3 48.65 4.87 -29.16
C TRP A 3 47.42 5.78 -29.04
N MET A 4 47.13 6.58 -30.06
CA MET A 4 45.90 7.39 -30.15
C MET A 4 44.63 6.53 -30.04
N LEU A 5 44.56 5.40 -30.77
CA LEU A 5 43.41 4.49 -30.73
C LEU A 5 43.26 3.80 -29.36
N VAL A 6 44.37 3.44 -28.72
CA VAL A 6 44.35 2.87 -27.37
C VAL A 6 43.85 3.89 -26.36
N LEU A 7 44.27 5.15 -26.45
CA LEU A 7 43.84 6.21 -25.55
C LEU A 7 42.37 6.57 -25.73
N THR A 8 41.86 6.63 -26.97
CA THR A 8 40.45 6.94 -27.22
C THR A 8 39.52 5.81 -26.80
N THR A 9 39.90 4.55 -27.06
CA THR A 9 39.14 3.37 -26.59
C THR A 9 39.14 3.28 -25.07
N LEU A 10 40.27 3.51 -24.41
CA LEU A 10 40.34 3.57 -22.94
C LEU A 10 39.43 4.68 -22.38
N ASN A 11 39.46 5.87 -22.98
CA ASN A 11 38.61 6.98 -22.54
C ASN A 11 37.12 6.67 -22.71
N LEU A 12 36.73 6.04 -23.82
CA LEU A 12 35.36 5.59 -24.04
C LEU A 12 34.91 4.58 -22.97
N VAL A 13 35.75 3.60 -22.64
CA VAL A 13 35.46 2.60 -21.59
C VAL A 13 35.33 3.26 -20.22
N ILE A 14 36.24 4.17 -19.86
CA ILE A 14 36.17 4.91 -18.59
C ILE A 14 34.89 5.74 -18.52
N THR A 15 34.55 6.43 -19.61
CA THR A 15 33.32 7.25 -19.69
C THR A 15 32.07 6.38 -19.56
N ALA A 16 32.01 5.24 -20.25
CA ALA A 16 30.90 4.30 -20.14
C ALA A 16 30.74 3.74 -18.72
N LEU A 17 31.86 3.36 -18.07
CA LEU A 17 31.86 2.90 -16.69
C LEU A 17 31.42 3.99 -15.71
N TYR A 18 31.86 5.24 -15.93
CA TYR A 18 31.44 6.38 -15.14
C TYR A 18 29.94 6.61 -15.23
N PHE A 19 29.38 6.69 -16.45
CA PHE A 19 27.94 6.85 -16.65
C PHE A 19 27.15 5.70 -16.04
N TYR A 20 27.59 4.45 -16.23
CA TYR A 20 26.95 3.30 -15.60
C TYR A 20 26.92 3.42 -14.08
N LYS A 21 28.05 3.75 -13.45
CA LYS A 21 28.12 3.94 -12.00
C LYS A 21 27.27 5.10 -11.52
N SER A 22 27.21 6.20 -12.27
CA SER A 22 26.36 7.35 -11.96
C SER A 22 24.86 7.00 -12.02
N VAL A 23 24.43 6.22 -13.01
CA VAL A 23 23.02 5.77 -13.11
C VAL A 23 22.67 4.86 -11.94
N VAL A 24 23.50 3.84 -11.65
CA VAL A 24 23.27 2.93 -10.52
C VAL A 24 23.22 3.70 -9.19
N LEU A 25 24.11 4.67 -9.00
CA LEU A 25 24.10 5.48 -7.78
C LEU A 25 22.84 6.35 -7.68
N LEU A 26 22.34 6.86 -8.80
CA LEU A 26 21.10 7.63 -8.85
C LEU A 26 19.90 6.76 -8.47
N GLU A 27 19.79 5.55 -9.04
CA GLU A 27 18.73 4.58 -8.73
C GLU A 27 18.72 4.24 -7.23
N LEU A 28 19.87 3.84 -6.68
CA LEU A 28 20.00 3.53 -5.25
C LEU A 28 19.65 4.72 -4.35
N THR A 29 20.02 5.94 -4.75
CA THR A 29 19.69 7.15 -3.97
C THR A 29 18.20 7.46 -4.02
N GLN A 30 17.55 7.25 -5.17
CA GLN A 30 16.11 7.44 -5.32
C GLN A 30 15.34 6.43 -4.48
N GLU A 31 15.69 5.14 -4.55
CA GLU A 31 15.09 4.09 -3.73
C GLU A 31 15.21 4.40 -2.23
N LEU A 32 16.42 4.77 -1.77
CA LEU A 32 16.67 5.12 -0.37
C LEU A 32 15.79 6.29 0.08
N ASN A 33 15.67 7.34 -0.74
CA ASN A 33 14.85 8.50 -0.41
C ASN A 33 13.35 8.16 -0.37
N ILE A 34 12.87 7.33 -1.29
CA ILE A 34 11.47 6.90 -1.29
C ILE A 34 11.19 6.03 -0.06
N PHE A 35 12.10 5.11 0.26
CA PHE A 35 11.98 4.24 1.42
C PHE A 35 12.02 5.01 2.75
N ASP A 36 12.97 5.94 2.92
CA ASP A 36 13.06 6.81 4.10
C ASP A 36 11.80 7.67 4.24
N LYS A 37 11.28 8.21 3.14
CA LYS A 37 10.01 8.93 3.15
C LYS A 37 8.83 8.05 3.59
N LEU A 38 8.76 6.80 3.11
CA LEU A 38 7.71 5.87 3.47
C LEU A 38 7.78 5.51 4.97
N HIS A 39 8.99 5.23 5.46
CA HIS A 39 9.23 4.88 6.85
C HIS A 39 8.97 6.07 7.79
N SER A 40 9.47 7.27 7.45
CA SER A 40 9.27 8.47 8.26
C SER A 40 7.81 8.90 8.29
N GLU A 41 7.06 8.75 7.19
CA GLU A 41 5.61 9.00 7.16
C GLU A 41 4.84 8.03 8.06
N HIS A 42 5.19 6.74 8.05
CA HIS A 42 4.56 5.76 8.94
C HIS A 42 4.87 6.02 10.42
N GLY A 43 6.07 6.53 10.71
CA GLY A 43 6.50 6.88 12.07
C GLY A 43 5.93 8.20 12.61
N ARG A 44 5.07 8.90 11.85
CA ARG A 44 4.45 10.15 12.32
C ARG A 44 3.42 9.87 13.42
N ALA A 45 3.31 10.81 14.37
CA ALA A 45 2.29 10.77 15.41
C ALA A 45 0.88 10.58 14.84
N GLU A 46 0.57 11.20 13.71
CA GLU A 46 -0.74 11.08 13.06
C GLU A 46 -1.15 9.65 12.66
N ILE A 47 -0.18 8.77 12.36
CA ILE A 47 -0.43 7.36 12.04
C ILE A 47 -0.59 6.57 13.34
N ALA A 48 0.20 6.87 14.37
CA ALA A 48 0.06 6.29 15.70
C ALA A 48 -1.32 6.61 16.32
N ASP A 49 -1.73 7.88 16.26
CA ASP A 49 -3.05 8.34 16.73
C ASP A 49 -4.19 7.66 15.96
N ALA A 50 -3.99 7.38 14.67
CA ALA A 50 -4.96 6.65 13.86
C ALA A 50 -5.07 5.19 14.27
N TRP A 51 -3.96 4.53 14.58
CA TRP A 51 -3.96 3.19 15.14
C TRP A 51 -4.66 3.15 16.49
N GLU A 52 -4.33 4.06 17.41
CA GLU A 52 -4.96 4.13 18.73
C GLU A 52 -6.48 4.32 18.63
N ALA A 53 -6.95 5.16 17.71
CA ALA A 53 -8.39 5.37 17.49
C ALA A 53 -9.10 4.12 16.94
N ILE A 54 -8.42 3.33 16.10
CA ILE A 54 -8.97 2.07 15.57
C ILE A 54 -8.97 1.00 16.64
N GLU A 55 -7.88 0.86 17.40
CA GLU A 55 -7.75 -0.10 18.51
C GLU A 55 -8.77 0.17 19.60
N ALA A 56 -8.93 1.42 20.03
CA ALA A 56 -9.94 1.80 21.01
C ALA A 56 -11.36 1.39 20.57
N PHE A 57 -11.67 1.52 19.28
CA PHE A 57 -12.97 1.08 18.75
C PHE A 57 -13.12 -0.45 18.75
N HIS A 58 -12.05 -1.19 18.51
CA HIS A 58 -12.04 -2.66 18.56
C HIS A 58 -12.17 -3.16 20.00
N ASP A 59 -11.53 -2.51 20.97
CA ASP A 59 -11.61 -2.88 22.38
C ASP A 59 -13.03 -2.70 22.94
N ASP A 60 -13.76 -1.68 22.46
CA ASP A 60 -15.13 -1.41 22.87
C ASP A 60 -16.17 -2.38 22.25
N HIS A 61 -15.82 -3.13 21.20
CA HIS A 61 -16.77 -3.92 20.43
C HIS A 61 -16.23 -5.30 20.04
N GLU A 62 -16.87 -6.38 20.52
CA GLU A 62 -16.54 -7.76 20.11
C GLU A 62 -16.63 -8.00 18.60
N ARG A 63 -17.51 -7.26 17.91
CA ARG A 63 -17.70 -7.31 16.45
C ARG A 63 -17.65 -5.91 15.84
N PRO A 64 -16.45 -5.39 15.55
CA PRO A 64 -16.26 -3.99 15.17
C PRO A 64 -16.94 -3.65 13.84
N ALA A 65 -16.91 -4.56 12.86
CA ALA A 65 -17.58 -4.35 11.56
C ALA A 65 -19.11 -4.19 11.71
N CYS A 66 -19.73 -5.01 12.55
CA CYS A 66 -21.17 -4.94 12.81
C CYS A 66 -21.55 -3.66 13.55
N ALA A 67 -20.79 -3.30 14.59
CA ALA A 67 -21.00 -2.07 15.34
C ALA A 67 -20.85 -0.84 14.44
N TYR A 68 -19.85 -0.84 13.55
CA TYR A 68 -19.66 0.23 12.59
C TYR A 68 -20.81 0.34 11.58
N ALA A 69 -21.33 -0.80 11.10
CA ALA A 69 -22.52 -0.82 10.23
C ALA A 69 -23.76 -0.26 10.93
N GLU A 70 -23.94 -0.56 12.22
CA GLU A 70 -25.04 -0.05 13.02
C GLU A 70 -24.92 1.46 13.29
N LEU A 71 -23.69 1.94 13.55
CA LEU A 71 -23.42 3.38 13.65
C LEU A 71 -23.79 4.10 12.36
N LEU A 72 -23.36 3.59 11.19
CA LEU A 72 -23.72 4.18 9.91
C LEU A 72 -25.24 4.18 9.67
N LYS A 73 -25.95 3.12 10.06
CA LYS A 73 -27.42 3.05 9.92
C LYS A 73 -28.15 4.00 10.85
N SER A 74 -27.67 4.19 12.08
CA SER A 74 -28.36 4.97 13.12
C SER A 74 -28.13 6.47 13.01
N THR A 75 -26.88 6.90 12.79
CA THR A 75 -26.51 8.33 12.73
C THR A 75 -26.33 8.84 11.30
N GLY A 76 -26.25 7.94 10.31
CA GLY A 76 -25.92 8.27 8.92
C GLY A 76 -24.46 8.66 8.70
N LYS A 77 -23.64 8.74 9.77
CA LYS A 77 -22.24 9.16 9.71
C LYS A 77 -21.41 8.48 10.80
N PRO A 78 -20.21 7.97 10.45
CA PRO A 78 -19.32 7.39 11.44
C PRO A 78 -18.75 8.50 12.36
N PRO A 79 -18.28 8.14 13.57
CA PRO A 79 -17.51 9.06 14.41
C PRO A 79 -16.33 9.64 13.62
N LYS A 80 -16.22 10.97 13.54
CA LYS A 80 -15.22 11.65 12.70
C LYS A 80 -13.78 11.22 13.00
N ALA A 81 -13.47 10.90 14.25
CA ALA A 81 -12.15 10.44 14.65
C ALA A 81 -11.83 9.07 14.03
N LEU A 82 -12.77 8.12 14.14
CA LEU A 82 -12.64 6.76 13.59
C LEU A 82 -12.54 6.77 12.07
N ASP A 83 -13.37 7.57 11.40
CA ASP A 83 -13.36 7.62 9.94
C ASP A 83 -12.07 8.23 9.39
N ARG A 84 -11.59 9.32 9.99
CA ARG A 84 -10.28 9.90 9.64
C ARG A 84 -9.13 8.95 9.90
N ALA A 85 -9.19 8.19 10.99
CA ALA A 85 -8.18 7.20 11.32
C ALA A 85 -8.13 6.10 10.26
N ARG A 86 -9.30 5.52 9.93
CA ARG A 86 -9.47 4.53 8.86
C ARG A 86 -8.94 5.06 7.53
N GLU A 87 -9.42 6.22 7.07
CA GLU A 87 -8.99 6.83 5.81
C GLU A 87 -7.49 7.04 5.74
N ARG A 88 -6.88 7.54 6.82
CA ARG A 88 -5.44 7.80 6.86
C ARG A 88 -4.63 6.53 6.74
N LEU A 89 -5.01 5.46 7.45
CA LEU A 89 -4.34 4.16 7.35
C LEU A 89 -4.52 3.56 5.95
N VAL A 90 -5.74 3.56 5.42
CA VAL A 90 -6.02 3.07 4.06
C VAL A 90 -5.21 3.84 3.02
N HIS A 91 -5.17 5.16 3.10
CA HIS A 91 -4.42 6.00 2.17
C HIS A 91 -2.91 5.71 2.22
N TRP A 92 -2.35 5.50 3.41
CA TRP A 92 -0.94 5.14 3.54
C TRP A 92 -0.63 3.80 2.87
N TYR A 93 -1.46 2.77 3.10
CA TYR A 93 -1.29 1.47 2.44
C TYR A 93 -1.61 1.50 0.93
N GLN A 94 -2.52 2.35 0.49
CA GLN A 94 -2.77 2.58 -0.93
C GLN A 94 -1.52 3.12 -1.62
N LYS A 95 -0.76 4.00 -0.96
CA LYS A 95 0.55 4.46 -1.45
C LYS A 95 1.56 3.31 -1.54
N VAL A 96 1.58 2.39 -0.58
CA VAL A 96 2.44 1.19 -0.63
C VAL A 96 2.11 0.33 -1.86
N VAL A 97 0.83 0.01 -2.07
CA VAL A 97 0.38 -0.77 -3.24
C VAL A 97 0.70 -0.04 -4.55
N TYR A 98 0.53 1.28 -4.59
CA TYR A 98 0.88 2.10 -5.75
C TYR A 98 2.38 2.00 -6.07
N LEU A 99 3.26 2.14 -5.06
CA LEU A 99 4.70 2.04 -5.27
C LEU A 99 5.11 0.66 -5.80
N HIS A 100 4.49 -0.41 -5.30
CA HIS A 100 4.73 -1.77 -5.76
C HIS A 100 4.25 -1.98 -7.22
N ARG A 101 3.00 -1.61 -7.54
CA ARG A 101 2.43 -1.77 -8.88
C ARG A 101 3.21 -1.04 -9.98
N HIS A 102 3.86 0.07 -9.62
CA HIS A 102 4.66 0.86 -10.55
C HIS A 102 6.15 0.52 -10.55
N GLY A 103 6.59 -0.48 -9.76
CA GLY A 103 8.01 -0.88 -9.69
C GLY A 103 8.94 0.24 -9.21
N LEU A 104 8.43 1.13 -8.35
CA LEU A 104 9.17 2.30 -7.85
C LEU A 104 10.10 1.99 -6.67
N LEU A 105 9.98 0.78 -6.12
CA LEU A 105 10.80 0.22 -5.05
C LEU A 105 11.00 -1.27 -5.32
N GLU A 106 12.16 -1.79 -4.96
CA GLU A 106 12.42 -3.23 -5.04
C GLU A 106 11.58 -4.02 -4.01
N ASP A 107 11.14 -5.22 -4.40
CA ASP A 107 10.29 -6.11 -3.58
C ASP A 107 10.86 -6.42 -2.19
N ARG A 108 12.20 -6.48 -2.08
CA ARG A 108 12.87 -6.71 -0.78
C ARG A 108 12.54 -5.63 0.25
N LEU A 109 12.35 -4.39 -0.19
CA LEU A 109 12.07 -3.27 0.72
C LEU A 109 10.66 -3.37 1.29
N PHE A 110 9.70 -3.85 0.50
CA PHE A 110 8.34 -4.11 0.98
C PHE A 110 8.29 -5.25 1.99
N ALA A 111 9.13 -6.28 1.82
CA ALA A 111 9.27 -7.38 2.77
C ALA A 111 9.85 -6.91 4.11
N GLU A 112 10.80 -5.97 4.10
CA GLU A 112 11.35 -5.34 5.31
C GLU A 112 10.35 -4.38 5.98
N PHE A 113 9.67 -3.53 5.18
CA PHE A 113 8.76 -2.52 5.69
C PHE A 113 7.65 -2.14 4.69
N PRO A 114 6.36 -2.09 5.10
CA PRO A 114 5.82 -2.39 6.43
C PRO A 114 5.98 -3.85 6.84
N GLY A 115 6.13 -4.75 5.87
CA GLY A 115 6.25 -6.20 6.04
C GLY A 115 4.89 -6.91 6.15
N ALA A 116 4.91 -8.24 6.00
CA ALA A 116 3.71 -9.06 5.99
C ALA A 116 2.93 -8.99 7.33
N TYR A 117 3.64 -9.01 8.46
CA TYR A 117 3.04 -8.98 9.79
C TYR A 117 2.21 -7.71 10.06
N ARG A 118 2.79 -6.52 9.82
CA ARG A 118 2.07 -5.25 10.03
C ARG A 118 0.92 -5.09 9.05
N THR A 119 1.11 -5.55 7.82
CA THR A 119 0.06 -5.52 6.81
C THR A 119 -1.10 -6.44 7.19
N GLN A 120 -0.82 -7.62 7.73
CA GLN A 120 -1.85 -8.52 8.24
C GLN A 120 -2.66 -7.88 9.37
N GLN A 121 -2.00 -7.22 10.33
CA GLN A 121 -2.68 -6.48 11.39
C GLN A 121 -3.58 -5.36 10.83
N PHE A 122 -3.07 -4.62 9.85
CA PHE A 122 -3.85 -3.58 9.16
C PHE A 122 -5.07 -4.15 8.46
N MET A 123 -4.92 -5.25 7.72
CA MET A 123 -6.06 -5.88 7.05
C MET A 123 -7.09 -6.34 8.08
N ALA A 124 -6.66 -7.04 9.14
CA ALA A 124 -7.57 -7.54 10.16
C ALA A 124 -8.39 -6.43 10.84
N ALA A 125 -7.77 -5.29 11.15
CA ALA A 125 -8.44 -4.19 11.85
C ALA A 125 -9.23 -3.25 10.93
N VAL A 126 -8.69 -2.92 9.75
CA VAL A 126 -9.19 -1.80 8.94
C VAL A 126 -10.03 -2.26 7.74
N GLU A 127 -9.75 -3.44 7.19
CA GLU A 127 -10.48 -3.95 6.02
C GLU A 127 -11.98 -4.13 6.28
N PRO A 128 -12.41 -4.79 7.37
CA PRO A 128 -13.85 -4.99 7.61
C PRO A 128 -14.60 -3.67 7.73
N LEU A 129 -14.01 -2.69 8.45
CA LEU A 129 -14.58 -1.35 8.61
C LEU A 129 -14.71 -0.61 7.27
N THR A 130 -13.67 -0.70 6.44
CA THR A 130 -13.64 -0.04 5.13
C THR A 130 -14.66 -0.64 4.18
N LEU A 131 -14.81 -1.96 4.16
CA LEU A 131 -15.78 -2.61 3.28
C LEU A 131 -17.22 -2.32 3.68
N VAL A 132 -17.51 -2.26 4.99
CA VAL A 132 -18.82 -1.80 5.48
C VAL A 132 -19.09 -0.36 5.06
N HIS A 133 -18.09 0.53 5.21
CA HIS A 133 -18.20 1.92 4.79
C HIS A 133 -18.54 2.02 3.30
N CYS A 134 -17.81 1.31 2.45
CA CYS A 134 -18.00 1.37 1.01
C CYS A 134 -19.31 0.72 0.56
N ALA A 135 -19.76 -0.35 1.22
CA ALA A 135 -21.07 -0.94 0.98
C ALA A 135 -22.21 0.04 1.33
N HIS A 136 -22.06 0.84 2.40
CA HIS A 136 -23.05 1.84 2.79
C HIS A 136 -23.13 3.02 1.82
N TYR A 137 -22.00 3.48 1.29
CA TYR A 137 -21.92 4.62 0.37
C TYR A 137 -21.85 4.22 -1.11
N GLU A 138 -22.04 2.94 -1.44
CA GLU A 138 -21.97 2.39 -2.81
C GLU A 138 -20.67 2.76 -3.56
N ILE A 139 -19.54 2.77 -2.85
CA ILE A 139 -18.24 3.12 -3.44
C ILE A 139 -17.67 1.91 -4.19
N PRO A 140 -17.43 2.01 -5.51
CA PRO A 140 -16.86 0.92 -6.28
C PRO A 140 -15.39 0.69 -5.92
N ASN A 141 -14.89 -0.53 -6.14
CA ASN A 141 -13.47 -0.88 -6.11
C ASN A 141 -12.74 -0.61 -4.77
N CYS A 142 -13.45 -0.47 -3.65
CA CYS A 142 -12.82 -0.33 -2.34
C CYS A 142 -11.97 -1.54 -1.92
N GLY A 143 -12.24 -2.72 -2.50
CA GLY A 143 -11.48 -3.94 -2.23
C GLY A 143 -10.08 -3.96 -2.85
N ASP A 144 -9.80 -3.13 -3.86
CA ASP A 144 -8.61 -3.25 -4.70
C ASP A 144 -7.30 -3.05 -3.93
N VAL A 145 -7.31 -2.13 -2.94
CA VAL A 145 -6.15 -1.89 -2.09
C VAL A 145 -5.85 -3.15 -1.28
N PHE A 146 -6.87 -3.77 -0.68
CA PHE A 146 -6.70 -4.98 0.14
C PHE A 146 -6.34 -6.19 -0.72
N ALA A 147 -6.91 -6.31 -1.93
CA ALA A 147 -6.51 -7.33 -2.90
C ALA A 147 -5.03 -7.18 -3.29
N GLY A 148 -4.59 -5.96 -3.58
CA GLY A 148 -3.18 -5.67 -3.89
C GLY A 148 -2.23 -5.97 -2.73
N LEU A 149 -2.65 -5.73 -1.49
CA LEU A 149 -1.85 -6.11 -0.31
C LEU A 149 -1.78 -7.62 -0.11
N ARG A 150 -2.86 -8.36 -0.38
CA ARG A 150 -2.85 -9.82 -0.35
C ARG A 150 -1.91 -10.41 -1.39
N GLU A 151 -1.93 -9.87 -2.60
CA GLU A 151 -1.02 -10.25 -3.69
C GLU A 151 0.44 -9.97 -3.29
N LEU A 152 0.74 -8.75 -2.82
CA LEU A 152 2.08 -8.33 -2.43
C LEU A 152 2.69 -9.20 -1.32
N TYR A 153 1.89 -9.58 -0.32
CA TYR A 153 2.39 -10.25 0.89
C TYR A 153 1.97 -11.72 1.01
N ALA A 154 1.35 -12.30 -0.03
CA ALA A 154 0.79 -13.65 -0.03
C ALA A 154 -0.09 -13.93 1.21
N LEU A 155 -0.95 -12.97 1.57
CA LEU A 155 -1.78 -13.04 2.78
C LEU A 155 -3.00 -13.95 2.56
N PRO A 156 -3.53 -14.58 3.63
CA PRO A 156 -4.68 -15.46 3.51
C PRO A 156 -5.90 -14.74 2.92
N PRO A 157 -6.80 -15.49 2.26
CA PRO A 157 -8.06 -14.93 1.80
C PRO A 157 -8.87 -14.41 3.00
N ARG A 158 -9.70 -13.41 2.73
CA ARG A 158 -10.54 -12.77 3.75
C ARG A 158 -11.44 -13.80 4.44
N GLU A 159 -11.51 -13.76 5.76
CA GLU A 159 -12.58 -14.44 6.49
C GLU A 159 -13.89 -13.69 6.27
N GLU A 160 -14.95 -14.41 5.89
CA GLU A 160 -16.26 -13.80 5.63
C GLU A 160 -16.92 -13.41 6.95
N ASP A 161 -16.86 -12.12 7.28
CA ASP A 161 -17.63 -11.56 8.38
C ASP A 161 -19.08 -11.33 7.96
N ALA A 162 -20.03 -11.79 8.77
CA ALA A 162 -21.47 -11.72 8.49
C ALA A 162 -22.00 -10.29 8.24
N CYS A 163 -21.26 -9.26 8.67
CA CYS A 163 -21.61 -7.85 8.52
C CYS A 163 -20.96 -7.19 7.30
N VAL A 164 -20.07 -7.89 6.61
CA VAL A 164 -19.41 -7.42 5.39
C VAL A 164 -20.00 -8.18 4.20
N SER A 165 -20.89 -7.56 3.45
CA SER A 165 -21.35 -8.14 2.18
C SER A 165 -20.17 -8.35 1.25
N ALA A 166 -20.09 -9.52 0.62
CA ALA A 166 -19.01 -9.86 -0.31
C ALA A 166 -18.92 -8.78 -1.40
N PRO A 167 -17.70 -8.32 -1.77
CA PRO A 167 -17.57 -7.45 -2.93
C PRO A 167 -18.14 -8.20 -4.14
N ALA A 168 -18.97 -7.52 -4.94
CA ALA A 168 -19.38 -8.04 -6.22
C ALA A 168 -18.11 -8.39 -7.00
N ALA A 169 -17.99 -9.66 -7.42
CA ALA A 169 -16.86 -10.11 -8.21
C ALA A 169 -16.71 -9.17 -9.42
N VAL A 170 -15.54 -8.55 -9.53
CA VAL A 170 -15.16 -7.87 -10.76
C VAL A 170 -14.90 -8.99 -11.76
N ASP A 171 -15.76 -9.10 -12.77
CA ASP A 171 -15.46 -9.90 -13.95
C ASP A 171 -14.14 -9.36 -14.53
N GLU A 172 -13.07 -10.15 -14.44
CA GLU A 172 -11.78 -9.86 -15.06
C GLU A 172 -11.94 -9.91 -16.59
N GLU A 173 -12.39 -8.82 -17.21
CA GLU A 173 -12.03 -8.55 -18.59
C GLU A 173 -10.63 -7.94 -18.61
N ALA A 174 -9.65 -8.82 -18.80
CA ALA A 174 -8.26 -8.46 -19.07
C ALA A 174 -8.19 -7.47 -20.24
N PRO A 175 -7.55 -6.30 -20.10
CA PRO A 175 -7.29 -5.44 -21.24
C PRO A 175 -6.25 -6.12 -22.14
N SER A 176 -6.71 -6.53 -23.32
CA SER A 176 -5.88 -6.87 -24.48
C SER A 176 -4.79 -5.81 -24.63
N LYS A 177 -3.53 -6.22 -24.53
CA LYS A 177 -2.38 -5.41 -24.95
C LYS A 177 -2.45 -5.28 -26.47
N ASP A 178 -3.07 -4.22 -26.95
CA ASP A 178 -2.80 -3.71 -28.30
C ASP A 178 -1.87 -2.50 -28.20
N GLU A 179 -0.78 -2.66 -28.93
CA GLU A 179 0.40 -1.84 -29.09
C GLU A 179 0.09 -0.38 -29.44
N LEU A 180 0.91 0.54 -28.89
CA LEU A 180 1.40 1.75 -29.58
C LEU A 180 2.59 2.36 -28.84
#